data_AF-A0A399YYD4-F1
#
_entry.id   AF-A0A399YYD4-F1
#
_cell.length_a   1.000
_cell.length_b   1.000
_cell.length_c   1.000
_cell.angle_alpha   90.00
_cell.angle_beta   90.00
_cell.angle_gamma   90.00
#
_symmetry.space_group_name_H-M   'P 1'
#
loop_
_entity.id
_entity.type
_entity.pdbx_description
1 polymer ?
#
loop_
_entity_poly.entity_id
_entity_poly.type
_entity_poly.pdbx_seq_one_letter_code
_entity_poly.pdbx_strand_id
1 'polypeptide(L)'
;MGGERGGRGLAAWLGAALLVILAQSAVMVNTAAALLPAYLLVGLAAAALATKTPGERDGSRRTAWLAAASLLGLGALLVAAAGRFARLNLLAGENATLLTLALLAFVLAGVAVVIAMAWENPAARRGAFAGLAALLLIWQWGAAWQLSRQGANDPRERWVISGTDDDVPVMVNLLDGIAWQTANSNRDLTIFSQVDSPVLRWYLRDYANFSVGPALPLNTTADVIITPAGAEPSLPNDYFGADFGLLQSEMPGDEPVVPSNVLKWWLFRESAAPTDNQRVILWVRSDLARAD
;
A
#
# COMPACT_ATOMS: atom_id res chain seq x y z
N MET A 1 -13.13 -7.42 -38.58
CA MET A 1 -14.24 -6.55 -38.12
C MET A 1 -14.63 -6.72 -36.64
N GLY A 2 -14.23 -7.80 -35.93
CA GLY A 2 -14.57 -7.96 -34.49
C GLY A 2 -13.72 -7.15 -33.50
N GLY A 3 -12.45 -6.85 -33.82
CA GLY A 3 -11.50 -6.21 -32.88
C GLY A 3 -11.80 -4.74 -32.54
N GLU A 4 -12.24 -3.92 -33.50
CA GLU A 4 -12.48 -2.49 -33.26
C GLU A 4 -13.70 -2.23 -32.35
N ARG A 5 -14.74 -3.08 -32.44
CA ARG A 5 -15.91 -3.00 -31.55
C ARG A 5 -15.55 -3.40 -30.12
N GLY A 6 -14.72 -4.42 -29.95
CA GLY A 6 -14.22 -4.84 -28.64
C GLY A 6 -13.38 -3.76 -27.96
N GLY A 7 -12.46 -3.12 -28.69
CA GLY A 7 -11.63 -2.04 -28.15
C GLY A 7 -12.45 -0.82 -27.68
N ARG A 8 -13.47 -0.41 -28.44
CA ARG A 8 -14.36 0.70 -28.05
C ARG A 8 -15.17 0.38 -26.78
N GLY A 9 -15.66 -0.85 -26.65
CA GLY A 9 -16.36 -1.30 -25.44
C GLY A 9 -15.45 -1.26 -24.20
N LEU A 10 -14.22 -1.75 -24.32
CA LEU A 10 -13.23 -1.70 -23.23
C LEU A 10 -12.85 -0.27 -22.84
N ALA A 11 -12.71 0.63 -23.83
CA ALA A 11 -12.43 2.04 -23.57
C ALA A 11 -13.59 2.75 -22.87
N ALA A 12 -14.84 2.47 -23.27
CA ALA A 12 -16.02 3.00 -22.59
C ALA A 12 -16.13 2.48 -21.15
N TRP A 13 -15.84 1.19 -20.93
CA TRP A 13 -15.78 0.61 -19.58
C TRP A 13 -14.70 1.28 -18.74
N LEU A 14 -13.47 1.41 -19.25
CA LEU A 14 -12.40 2.09 -18.54
C LEU A 14 -12.79 3.55 -18.19
N GLY A 15 -13.39 4.28 -19.13
CA GLY A 15 -13.87 5.63 -18.89
C GLY A 15 -14.93 5.72 -17.80
N ALA A 16 -15.92 4.82 -17.81
CA ALA A 16 -16.93 4.75 -16.76
C ALA A 16 -16.34 4.38 -15.40
N ALA A 17 -15.40 3.42 -15.35
CA ALA A 17 -14.72 3.04 -14.13
C ALA A 17 -13.88 4.19 -13.55
N LEU A 18 -13.18 4.95 -14.40
CA LEU A 18 -12.43 6.14 -13.98
C LEU A 18 -13.36 7.23 -13.42
N LEU A 19 -14.53 7.45 -14.02
CA LEU A 19 -15.52 8.40 -13.48
C LEU A 19 -16.02 7.98 -12.09
N VAL A 20 -16.28 6.69 -11.88
CA VAL A 20 -16.67 6.15 -10.57
C VAL A 20 -15.53 6.31 -9.56
N ILE A 21 -14.28 6.01 -9.93
CA ILE A 21 -13.10 6.18 -9.07
C ILE A 21 -12.92 7.65 -8.68
N LEU A 22 -13.08 8.59 -9.62
CA LEU A 22 -12.99 10.03 -9.34
C LEU A 22 -14.13 10.51 -8.44
N ALA A 23 -15.34 9.96 -8.59
CA ALA A 23 -16.48 10.27 -7.73
C ALA A 23 -16.37 9.64 -6.33
N GLN A 24 -15.52 8.61 -6.16
CA GLN A 24 -15.35 7.84 -4.93
C GLN A 24 -13.87 7.78 -4.52
N SER A 25 -13.24 8.95 -4.42
CA SER A 25 -11.80 9.07 -4.15
C SER A 25 -11.34 8.38 -2.86
N ALA A 26 -12.25 8.10 -1.93
CA ALA A 26 -11.98 7.42 -0.67
C ALA A 26 -12.02 5.87 -0.75
N VAL A 27 -12.54 5.28 -1.83
CA VAL A 27 -12.76 3.83 -1.92
C VAL A 27 -11.93 3.24 -3.06
N MET A 28 -10.65 2.95 -2.76
CA MET A 28 -9.71 2.40 -3.73
C MET A 28 -10.03 0.96 -4.16
N VAL A 29 -10.94 0.24 -3.49
CA VAL A 29 -11.36 -1.12 -3.91
C VAL A 29 -11.97 -1.13 -5.32
N ASN A 30 -12.61 -0.02 -5.72
CA ASN A 30 -13.25 0.11 -7.03
C ASN A 30 -12.25 0.30 -8.18
N THR A 31 -10.97 0.52 -7.88
CA THR A 31 -9.91 0.53 -8.88
C THR A 31 -9.69 -0.84 -9.51
N ALA A 32 -10.04 -1.93 -8.82
CA ALA A 32 -9.95 -3.28 -9.37
C ALA A 32 -10.83 -3.46 -10.62
N ALA A 33 -11.98 -2.78 -10.67
CA ALA A 33 -12.87 -2.81 -11.83
C ALA A 33 -12.28 -2.13 -13.08
N ALA A 34 -11.34 -1.19 -12.89
CA ALA A 34 -10.63 -0.53 -13.99
C ALA A 34 -9.42 -1.33 -14.48
N LEU A 35 -8.87 -2.23 -13.66
CA LEU A 35 -7.68 -3.01 -14.01
C LEU A 35 -7.92 -3.92 -15.21
N LEU A 36 -9.03 -4.67 -15.24
CA LEU A 36 -9.32 -5.61 -16.32
C LEU A 36 -9.44 -4.94 -17.70
N PRO A 37 -10.27 -3.90 -17.91
CA PRO A 37 -10.33 -3.23 -19.20
C PRO A 37 -9.01 -2.53 -19.55
N ALA A 38 -8.27 -2.01 -18.57
CA ALA A 38 -6.95 -1.41 -18.80
C ALA A 38 -5.95 -2.44 -19.32
N TYR A 39 -5.81 -3.60 -18.67
CA TYR A 39 -4.88 -4.65 -19.12
C TYR A 39 -5.22 -5.20 -20.50
N LEU A 40 -6.52 -5.38 -20.79
CA LEU A 40 -6.95 -5.83 -22.13
C LEU A 40 -6.65 -4.78 -23.20
N LEU A 41 -6.85 -3.49 -22.92
CA LEU A 41 -6.48 -2.41 -23.84
C LEU A 41 -4.96 -2.33 -24.04
N VAL A 42 -4.17 -2.51 -22.98
CA VAL A 42 -2.71 -2.60 -23.08
C VAL A 42 -2.29 -3.80 -23.91
N GLY A 43 -2.92 -4.96 -23.73
CA GLY A 43 -2.66 -6.17 -24.53
C GLY A 43 -3.03 -6.00 -26.00
N LEU A 44 -4.18 -5.38 -26.30
CA LEU A 44 -4.59 -5.04 -27.67
C LEU A 44 -3.62 -4.04 -28.31
N ALA A 45 -3.19 -3.03 -27.55
CA ALA A 45 -2.20 -2.08 -28.03
C ALA A 45 -0.84 -2.76 -28.26
N ALA A 46 -0.38 -3.62 -27.35
CA ALA A 46 0.83 -4.41 -27.51
C ALA A 46 0.77 -5.34 -28.74
N ALA A 47 -0.39 -5.97 -29.00
CA ALA A 47 -0.60 -6.77 -30.20
C ALA A 47 -0.51 -5.92 -31.47
N ALA A 48 -1.12 -4.73 -31.46
CA ALA A 48 -1.02 -3.77 -32.57
C ALA A 48 0.41 -3.25 -32.79
N LEU A 49 1.24 -3.20 -31.73
CA LEU A 49 2.66 -2.87 -31.81
C LEU A 49 3.50 -4.02 -32.40
N ALA A 50 3.11 -5.27 -32.12
CA ALA A 50 3.83 -6.46 -32.55
C ALA A 50 3.55 -6.82 -34.04
N THR A 51 2.38 -6.46 -34.56
CA THR A 51 2.04 -6.70 -35.95
C THR A 51 2.86 -5.81 -36.89
N LYS A 52 3.78 -6.41 -37.66
CA LYS A 52 4.49 -5.73 -38.76
C LYS A 52 3.48 -5.26 -39.79
N THR A 53 3.40 -3.95 -39.98
CA THR A 53 2.63 -3.39 -41.10
C THR A 53 3.39 -3.64 -42.41
N PRO A 54 2.81 -4.28 -43.43
CA PRO A 54 3.46 -4.45 -44.73
C PRO A 54 3.75 -3.07 -45.34
N GLY A 55 5.02 -2.79 -45.68
CA GLY A 55 5.49 -1.49 -46.19
C GLY A 55 6.28 -0.64 -45.18
N GLU A 56 6.50 -1.13 -43.97
CA GLU A 56 7.21 -0.39 -42.92
C GLU A 56 8.73 -0.30 -43.20
N ARG A 57 9.23 0.92 -43.45
CA ARG A 57 10.66 1.20 -43.65
C ARG A 57 11.45 0.87 -42.39
N ASP A 58 12.68 0.37 -42.56
CA ASP A 58 13.57 -0.05 -41.46
C ASP A 58 13.87 1.08 -40.43
N GLY A 59 13.76 2.35 -40.86
CA GLY A 59 13.85 3.53 -39.97
C GLY A 59 12.67 3.70 -39.00
N SER A 60 11.50 3.15 -39.30
CA SER A 60 10.29 3.22 -38.45
C SER A 60 10.55 2.62 -37.07
N ARG A 61 11.16 1.42 -37.02
CA ARG A 61 11.46 0.73 -35.77
C ARG A 61 12.43 1.52 -34.89
N ARG A 62 13.45 2.15 -35.50
CA ARG A 62 14.40 3.01 -34.77
C ARG A 62 13.70 4.21 -34.15
N THR A 63 12.81 4.89 -34.89
CA THR A 63 12.06 6.03 -34.35
C THR A 63 11.13 5.63 -33.19
N ALA A 64 10.51 4.45 -33.26
CA ALA A 64 9.70 3.92 -32.16
C ALA A 64 10.53 3.66 -30.89
N TRP A 65 11.69 3.00 -31.02
CA TRP A 65 12.57 2.77 -29.88
C TRP A 65 13.16 4.05 -29.29
N LEU A 66 13.51 5.03 -30.13
CA LEU A 66 13.97 6.35 -29.66
C LEU A 66 12.88 7.11 -28.90
N ALA A 67 11.63 7.07 -29.39
CA ALA A 67 10.50 7.65 -28.68
C ALA A 67 10.25 6.94 -27.33
N ALA A 68 10.32 5.61 -27.30
CA ALA A 68 10.18 4.85 -26.05
C ALA A 68 11.31 5.17 -25.05
N ALA A 69 12.56 5.15 -25.52
CA ALA A 69 13.75 5.40 -24.70
C ALA A 69 13.81 6.84 -24.18
N SER A 70 13.45 7.83 -25.00
CA SER A 70 13.36 9.23 -24.56
C SER A 70 12.30 9.43 -23.49
N LEU A 71 11.14 8.78 -23.63
CA LEU A 71 10.07 8.87 -22.63
C LEU A 71 10.46 8.19 -21.32
N LEU A 72 11.11 7.01 -21.39
CA LEU A 72 11.69 6.35 -20.22
C LEU A 72 12.77 7.19 -19.54
N GLY A 73 13.70 7.76 -20.31
CA GLY A 73 14.77 8.61 -19.80
C GLY A 73 14.25 9.89 -19.16
N LEU A 74 13.24 10.53 -19.77
CA LEU A 74 12.56 11.69 -19.22
C LEU A 74 11.83 11.33 -17.92
N GLY A 75 11.13 10.19 -17.88
CA GLY A 75 10.48 9.69 -16.67
C GLY A 75 11.48 9.42 -15.53
N ALA A 76 12.60 8.77 -15.83
CA ALA A 76 13.66 8.53 -14.83
C ALA A 76 14.28 9.83 -14.31
N LEU A 77 14.55 10.79 -15.20
CA LEU A 77 15.07 12.10 -14.83
C LEU A 77 14.07 12.89 -13.97
N LEU A 78 12.79 12.83 -14.30
CA LEU A 78 11.72 13.43 -13.50
C LEU A 78 11.66 12.86 -12.09
N VAL A 79 11.65 11.54 -11.96
CA VAL A 79 11.62 10.86 -10.65
C VAL A 79 12.86 11.24 -9.83
N ALA A 80 14.05 11.24 -10.45
CA ALA A 80 15.28 11.63 -9.78
C ALA A 80 15.28 13.11 -9.34
N ALA A 81 14.83 14.02 -10.20
CA ALA A 81 14.72 15.44 -9.90
C ALA A 81 13.71 15.67 -8.77
N ALA A 82 12.49 15.14 -8.90
CA ALA A 82 11.44 15.24 -7.90
C ALA A 82 11.86 14.65 -6.55
N GLY A 83 12.50 13.48 -6.56
CA GLY A 83 13.07 12.84 -5.36
C GLY A 83 14.12 13.72 -4.69
N ARG A 84 15.02 14.31 -5.47
CA ARG A 84 16.02 15.25 -4.92
C ARG A 84 15.37 16.47 -4.29
N PHE A 85 14.40 17.10 -4.95
CA PHE A 85 13.71 18.27 -4.41
C PHE A 85 12.92 17.94 -3.14
N ALA A 86 12.23 16.80 -3.12
CA ALA A 86 11.46 16.35 -1.97
C ALA A 86 12.37 16.01 -0.78
N ARG A 87 13.50 15.32 -1.00
CA ARG A 87 14.45 14.96 0.08
C ARG A 87 15.19 16.16 0.68
N LEU A 88 15.47 17.18 -0.13
CA LEU A 88 16.05 18.44 0.33
C LEU A 88 15.02 19.40 0.94
N ASN A 89 13.76 18.97 1.05
CA ASN A 89 12.62 19.76 1.56
C ASN A 89 12.44 21.11 0.84
N LEU A 90 12.92 21.22 -0.40
CA LEU A 90 12.87 22.46 -1.20
C LEU A 90 11.44 22.82 -1.63
N LEU A 91 10.52 21.87 -1.54
CA LEU A 91 9.10 22.01 -1.85
C LEU A 91 8.26 22.50 -0.66
N ALA A 92 8.88 22.84 0.47
CA ALA A 92 8.21 23.42 1.64
C ALA A 92 8.67 24.85 1.98
N GLY A 93 9.66 25.39 1.26
CA GLY A 93 10.19 26.74 1.48
C GLY A 93 9.46 27.83 0.68
N GLU A 94 9.88 29.08 0.83
CA GLU A 94 9.27 30.24 0.14
C GLU A 94 9.21 30.08 -1.39
N ASN A 95 10.16 29.36 -1.98
CA ASN A 95 10.23 29.11 -3.43
C ASN A 95 9.47 27.85 -3.88
N ALA A 96 8.77 27.16 -2.99
CA ALA A 96 8.10 25.88 -3.27
C ALA A 96 7.13 25.97 -4.45
N THR A 97 6.32 27.04 -4.51
CA THR A 97 5.33 27.24 -5.57
C THR A 97 6.00 27.37 -6.93
N LEU A 98 7.08 28.17 -7.03
CA LEU A 98 7.83 28.36 -8.26
C LEU A 98 8.52 27.07 -8.72
N LEU A 99 9.13 26.32 -7.79
CA LEU A 99 9.76 25.04 -8.11
C LEU A 99 8.74 23.98 -8.56
N THR A 100 7.57 23.95 -7.92
CA THR A 100 6.49 23.04 -8.31
C THR A 100 5.94 23.38 -9.69
N LEU A 101 5.75 24.67 -9.97
CA LEU A 101 5.34 25.16 -11.29
C LEU A 101 6.41 24.87 -12.36
N ALA A 102 7.69 25.03 -12.05
CA ALA A 102 8.78 24.72 -12.97
C ALA A 102 8.85 23.22 -13.29
N LEU A 103 8.68 22.36 -12.28
CA LEU A 103 8.60 20.91 -12.46
C LEU A 103 7.39 20.54 -13.32
N LEU A 104 6.22 21.11 -13.03
CA LEU A 104 5.00 20.90 -13.81
C LEU A 104 5.17 21.35 -15.26
N ALA A 105 5.73 22.55 -15.48
CA ALA A 105 6.01 23.07 -16.81
C ALA A 105 6.97 22.17 -17.59
N PHE A 106 8.02 21.66 -16.93
CA PHE A 106 8.97 20.73 -17.53
C PHE A 106 8.30 19.40 -17.93
N VAL A 107 7.43 18.84 -17.07
CA VAL A 107 6.62 17.66 -17.40
C VAL A 107 5.72 17.92 -18.60
N LEU A 108 4.96 19.02 -18.58
CA LEU A 108 4.03 19.38 -19.64
C LEU A 108 4.75 19.62 -20.98
N ALA A 109 5.91 20.27 -20.95
CA ALA A 109 6.75 20.47 -22.13
C ALA A 109 7.24 19.12 -22.70
N GLY A 110 7.70 18.21 -21.84
CA GLY A 110 8.11 16.85 -22.24
C GLY A 110 6.96 16.07 -22.89
N VAL A 111 5.78 16.10 -22.27
CA VAL A 111 4.57 15.46 -22.81
C VAL A 111 4.16 16.09 -24.14
N ALA A 112 4.19 17.42 -24.25
CA ALA A 112 3.86 18.13 -25.50
C ALA A 112 4.80 17.75 -26.64
N VAL A 113 6.11 17.64 -26.39
CA VAL A 113 7.09 17.17 -27.39
C VAL A 113 6.79 15.75 -27.84
N VAL A 114 6.50 14.84 -26.91
CA VAL A 114 6.14 13.46 -27.24
C VAL A 114 4.86 13.42 -28.09
N ILE A 115 3.84 14.19 -27.72
CA ILE A 115 2.56 14.27 -28.47
C ILE A 115 2.81 14.84 -29.87
N ALA A 116 3.59 15.91 -29.99
CA ALA A 116 3.93 16.52 -31.28
C ALA A 116 4.66 15.53 -32.20
N MET A 117 5.67 14.83 -31.69
CA MET A 117 6.38 13.79 -32.45
C MET A 117 5.45 12.62 -32.84
N ALA A 118 4.53 12.26 -31.94
CA ALA A 118 3.59 11.18 -32.13
C ALA A 118 2.45 11.53 -33.11
N TRP A 119 2.18 12.82 -33.33
CA TRP A 119 1.08 13.28 -34.17
C TRP A 119 1.27 12.92 -35.64
N GLU A 120 2.47 13.12 -36.18
CA GLU A 120 2.75 12.91 -37.61
C GLU A 120 3.36 11.55 -37.91
N ASN A 121 4.03 10.93 -36.92
CA ASN A 121 4.75 9.69 -37.13
C ASN A 121 4.07 8.51 -36.39
N PRO A 122 3.46 7.54 -37.12
CA PRO A 122 2.81 6.39 -36.50
C PRO A 122 3.80 5.53 -35.69
N ALA A 123 5.07 5.49 -36.09
CA ALA A 123 6.12 4.77 -35.38
C ALA A 123 6.47 5.43 -34.04
N ALA A 124 6.56 6.76 -34.01
CA ALA A 124 6.77 7.51 -32.77
C ALA A 124 5.58 7.35 -31.81
N ARG A 125 4.35 7.33 -32.33
CA ARG A 125 3.12 7.07 -31.58
C ARG A 125 3.15 5.71 -30.88
N ARG A 126 3.60 4.68 -31.61
CA ARG A 126 3.82 3.31 -31.11
C ARG A 126 4.90 3.27 -30.01
N GLY A 127 6.02 3.95 -30.24
CA GLY A 127 7.12 4.07 -29.28
C GLY A 127 6.72 4.79 -27.99
N ALA A 128 6.00 5.91 -28.11
CA ALA A 128 5.49 6.67 -26.96
C ALA A 128 4.54 5.82 -26.10
N PHE A 129 3.63 5.07 -26.74
CA PHE A 129 2.75 4.15 -26.00
C PHE A 129 3.55 3.05 -25.28
N ALA A 130 4.53 2.44 -25.95
CA ALA A 130 5.38 1.41 -25.35
C ALA A 130 6.20 1.97 -24.16
N GLY A 131 6.76 3.17 -24.29
CA GLY A 131 7.48 3.85 -23.22
C GLY A 131 6.58 4.16 -22.02
N LEU A 132 5.37 4.69 -22.27
CA LEU A 132 4.40 4.95 -21.21
C LEU A 132 3.95 3.66 -20.50
N ALA A 133 3.65 2.61 -21.27
CA ALA A 133 3.29 1.31 -20.72
C ALA A 133 4.42 0.73 -19.86
N ALA A 134 5.67 0.84 -20.31
CA ALA A 134 6.84 0.41 -19.54
C ALA A 134 7.01 1.21 -18.23
N LEU A 135 6.85 2.54 -18.26
CA LEU A 135 6.88 3.36 -17.04
C LEU A 135 5.80 2.93 -16.04
N LEU A 136 4.57 2.73 -16.51
CA LEU A 136 3.47 2.27 -15.67
C LEU A 136 3.72 0.87 -15.11
N LEU A 137 4.28 -0.04 -15.89
CA LEU A 137 4.64 -1.38 -15.42
C LEU A 137 5.71 -1.34 -14.33
N ILE A 138 6.77 -0.53 -14.53
CA ILE A 138 7.82 -0.36 -13.53
C ILE A 138 7.23 0.23 -12.24
N TRP A 139 6.35 1.22 -12.36
CA TRP A 139 5.69 1.84 -11.21
C TRP A 139 4.76 0.86 -10.47
N GLN A 140 3.92 0.11 -11.20
CA GLN A 140 3.03 -0.91 -10.63
C GLN A 140 3.82 -2.02 -9.93
N TRP A 141 4.91 -2.48 -10.53
CA TRP A 141 5.80 -3.46 -9.92
C TRP A 141 6.39 -2.93 -8.61
N GLY A 142 6.89 -1.70 -8.60
CA GLY A 142 7.42 -1.06 -7.40
C GLY A 142 6.37 -0.91 -6.30
N ALA A 143 5.15 -0.50 -6.66
CA ALA A 143 4.03 -0.40 -5.72
C ALA A 143 3.63 -1.76 -5.14
N ALA A 144 3.53 -2.80 -5.96
CA ALA A 144 3.22 -4.16 -5.51
C ALA A 144 4.33 -4.73 -4.61
N TRP A 145 5.59 -4.48 -4.94
CA TRP A 145 6.72 -4.88 -4.10
C TRP A 145 6.68 -4.19 -2.74
N GLN A 146 6.38 -2.89 -2.70
CA GLN A 146 6.27 -2.14 -1.46
C GLN A 146 5.15 -2.68 -0.58
N LEU A 147 3.94 -2.81 -1.14
CA LEU A 147 2.77 -3.30 -0.42
C LEU A 147 2.92 -4.74 0.08
N SER A 148 3.70 -5.57 -0.61
CA SER A 148 3.91 -6.97 -0.18
C SER A 148 5.02 -7.14 0.87
N ARG A 149 5.94 -6.18 1.00
CA ARG A 149 7.13 -6.32 1.86
C ARG A 149 7.14 -5.38 3.06
N GLN A 150 6.83 -4.11 2.87
CA GLN A 150 7.06 -3.05 3.86
C GLN A 150 5.75 -2.36 4.23
N GLY A 151 4.89 -2.09 3.26
CA GLY A 151 3.65 -1.33 3.45
C GLY A 151 2.42 -2.17 3.77
N ALA A 152 2.53 -3.50 3.95
CA ALA A 152 1.36 -4.37 4.14
C ALA A 152 0.56 -4.03 5.40
N ASN A 153 1.26 -3.57 6.44
CA ASN A 153 0.72 -3.27 7.76
C ASN A 153 0.81 -1.77 8.10
N ASP A 154 1.24 -0.92 7.17
CA ASP A 154 1.31 0.53 7.43
C ASP A 154 0.02 1.20 6.94
N PRO A 155 -0.86 1.67 7.85
CA PRO A 155 -2.09 2.35 7.46
C PRO A 155 -1.84 3.70 6.75
N ARG A 156 -0.61 4.21 6.75
CA ARG A 156 -0.22 5.40 5.95
C ARG A 156 -0.13 5.10 4.46
N GLU A 157 -0.11 3.82 4.08
CA GLU A 157 -0.31 3.43 2.69
C GLU A 157 -1.79 3.55 2.34
N ARG A 158 -2.12 4.39 1.36
CA ARG A 158 -3.52 4.61 0.91
C ARG A 158 -4.28 3.35 0.48
N TRP A 159 -3.56 2.26 0.21
CA TRP A 159 -4.13 0.96 -0.15
C TRP A 159 -4.53 0.11 1.06
N VAL A 160 -4.11 0.51 2.27
CA VAL A 160 -4.30 -0.21 3.53
C VAL A 160 -5.32 0.55 4.38
N ILE A 161 -6.41 -0.10 4.74
CA ILE A 161 -7.47 0.49 5.57
C ILE A 161 -7.10 0.37 7.06
N SER A 162 -6.49 -0.74 7.43
CA SER A 162 -6.01 -1.04 8.78
C SER A 162 -4.81 -1.96 8.70
N GLY A 163 -3.79 -1.69 9.51
CA GLY A 163 -2.58 -2.48 9.63
C GLY A 163 -2.50 -3.23 10.96
N THR A 164 -1.82 -4.38 10.98
CA THR A 164 -1.44 -5.04 12.24
C THR A 164 -0.23 -4.34 12.82
N ASP A 165 -0.24 -4.01 14.11
CA ASP A 165 0.89 -3.36 14.77
C ASP A 165 2.12 -4.29 14.84
N ASP A 166 3.32 -3.71 14.77
CA ASP A 166 4.60 -4.44 14.88
C ASP A 166 4.80 -5.03 16.29
N ASP A 167 4.04 -4.57 17.27
CA ASP A 167 3.99 -5.13 18.63
C ASP A 167 3.36 -6.53 18.69
N VAL A 168 2.51 -6.91 17.71
CA VAL A 168 1.79 -8.20 17.74
C VAL A 168 2.74 -9.40 17.66
N PRO A 169 3.70 -9.46 16.71
CA PRO A 169 4.74 -10.49 16.75
C PRO A 169 5.56 -10.53 18.05
N VAL A 170 5.81 -9.38 18.67
CA VAL A 170 6.55 -9.31 19.95
C VAL A 170 5.72 -9.93 21.08
N MET A 171 4.42 -9.61 21.15
CA MET A 171 3.48 -10.21 22.08
C MET A 171 3.40 -11.73 21.90
N VAL A 172 3.33 -12.23 20.66
CA VAL A 172 3.28 -13.68 20.38
C VAL A 172 4.58 -14.36 20.77
N ASN A 173 5.74 -13.76 20.48
CA ASN A 173 7.04 -14.31 20.91
C ASN A 173 7.18 -14.36 22.44
N LEU A 174 6.62 -13.38 23.15
CA LEU A 174 6.58 -13.39 24.62
C LEU A 174 5.73 -14.58 25.12
N LEU A 175 4.57 -14.81 24.51
CA LEU A 175 3.70 -15.94 24.86
C LEU A 175 4.35 -17.30 24.56
N ASP A 176 5.01 -17.44 23.40
CA ASP A 176 5.75 -18.65 23.05
C ASP A 176 6.88 -18.92 24.07
N GLY A 177 7.56 -17.85 24.53
CA GLY A 177 8.58 -17.93 25.56
C GLY A 177 8.04 -18.40 26.91
N ILE A 178 6.90 -17.84 27.35
CA ILE A 178 6.23 -18.24 28.59
C ILE A 178 5.77 -19.70 28.49
N ALA A 179 5.11 -20.08 27.39
CA ALA A 179 4.61 -21.43 27.16
C ALA A 179 5.74 -22.47 27.25
N TRP A 180 6.90 -22.14 26.66
CA TRP A 180 8.06 -23.01 26.69
C TRP A 180 8.61 -23.18 28.10
N GLN A 181 8.67 -22.11 28.90
CA GLN A 181 9.13 -22.17 30.29
C GLN A 181 8.16 -22.94 31.20
N THR A 182 6.86 -22.80 31.00
CA THR A 182 5.85 -23.33 31.92
C THR A 182 5.40 -24.75 31.58
N ALA A 183 5.27 -25.05 30.29
CA ALA A 183 4.69 -26.31 29.79
C ALA A 183 5.68 -27.11 28.92
N ASN A 184 6.91 -26.63 28.72
CA ASN A 184 7.89 -27.22 27.79
C ASN A 184 7.29 -27.45 26.39
N SER A 185 6.41 -26.53 25.97
CA SER A 185 5.64 -26.57 24.73
C SER A 185 5.48 -25.16 24.19
N ASN A 186 5.54 -24.99 22.86
CA ASN A 186 5.46 -23.65 22.27
C ASN A 186 4.04 -23.05 22.28
N ARG A 187 3.00 -23.83 22.60
CA ARG A 187 1.59 -23.42 22.37
C ARG A 187 0.62 -23.86 23.47
N ASP A 188 1.13 -24.40 24.57
CA ASP A 188 0.30 -24.92 25.67
C ASP A 188 0.14 -23.88 26.78
N LEU A 189 -0.72 -22.89 26.51
CA LEU A 189 -1.13 -21.85 27.46
C LEU A 189 -2.63 -21.65 27.39
N THR A 190 -3.27 -21.44 28.54
CA THR A 190 -4.68 -21.04 28.60
C THR A 190 -4.79 -19.53 28.47
N ILE A 191 -5.28 -19.06 27.32
CA ILE A 191 -5.37 -17.64 26.99
C ILE A 191 -6.83 -17.22 26.88
N PHE A 192 -7.20 -16.17 27.62
CA PHE A 192 -8.52 -15.55 27.53
C PHE A 192 -8.41 -14.11 27.03
N SER A 193 -9.13 -13.76 25.97
CA SER A 193 -9.19 -12.38 25.46
C SER A 193 -10.56 -11.76 25.68
N GLN A 194 -10.58 -10.57 26.28
CA GLN A 194 -11.76 -9.69 26.29
C GLN A 194 -11.94 -8.90 24.99
N VAL A 195 -10.89 -8.87 24.15
CA VAL A 195 -10.88 -8.14 22.88
C VAL A 195 -11.16 -9.13 21.76
N ASP A 196 -12.32 -8.99 21.13
CA ASP A 196 -12.68 -9.81 19.98
C ASP A 196 -12.12 -9.22 18.68
N SER A 197 -10.88 -9.61 18.33
CA SER A 197 -10.17 -9.12 17.14
C SER A 197 -9.78 -10.26 16.20
N PRO A 198 -10.03 -10.13 14.87
CA PRO A 198 -9.54 -11.08 13.88
C PRO A 198 -8.03 -11.30 13.91
N VAL A 199 -7.25 -10.27 14.25
CA VAL A 199 -5.79 -10.36 14.38
C VAL A 199 -5.41 -11.33 15.49
N LEU A 200 -5.99 -11.17 16.69
CA LEU A 200 -5.74 -12.08 17.81
C LEU A 200 -6.13 -13.52 17.46
N ARG A 201 -7.30 -13.71 16.83
CA ARG A 201 -7.74 -15.06 16.41
C ARG A 201 -6.79 -15.70 15.39
N TRP A 202 -6.20 -14.92 14.50
CA TRP A 202 -5.26 -15.42 13.50
C TRP A 202 -3.91 -15.80 14.12
N TYR A 203 -3.32 -14.90 14.91
CA TYR A 203 -2.01 -15.11 15.52
C TYR A 203 -2.04 -16.15 16.64
N LEU A 204 -3.12 -16.21 17.40
CA LEU A 204 -3.29 -17.17 18.49
C LEU A 204 -4.00 -18.46 18.03
N ARG A 205 -4.19 -18.67 16.72
CA ARG A 205 -4.94 -19.81 16.17
C ARG A 205 -4.42 -21.16 16.65
N ASP A 206 -3.11 -21.31 16.80
CA ASP A 206 -2.52 -22.62 17.13
C ASP A 206 -2.38 -22.84 18.65
N TYR A 207 -2.88 -21.92 19.48
CA TYR A 207 -3.03 -22.13 20.93
C TYR A 207 -4.33 -22.91 21.18
N ALA A 208 -4.21 -24.13 21.70
CA ALA A 208 -5.34 -25.05 21.86
C ALA A 208 -6.42 -24.50 22.82
N ASN A 209 -6.01 -23.72 23.82
CA ASN A 209 -6.85 -23.19 24.89
C ASN A 209 -7.07 -21.68 24.78
N PHE A 210 -7.14 -21.15 23.55
CA PHE A 210 -7.50 -19.76 23.30
C PHE A 210 -9.03 -19.58 23.27
N SER A 211 -9.53 -18.63 24.07
CA SER A 211 -10.95 -18.29 24.12
C SER A 211 -11.17 -16.78 24.17
N VAL A 212 -12.33 -16.34 23.66
CA VAL A 212 -12.71 -14.92 23.59
C VAL A 212 -14.08 -14.76 24.22
N GLY A 213 -14.27 -13.70 25.01
CA GLY A 213 -15.57 -13.38 25.58
C GLY A 213 -15.67 -11.93 26.07
N PRO A 214 -16.89 -11.37 26.18
CA PRO A 214 -17.08 -9.95 26.52
C PRO A 214 -16.72 -9.59 27.96
N ALA A 215 -16.57 -10.57 28.85
CA ALA A 215 -16.22 -10.37 30.25
C ALA A 215 -15.37 -11.53 30.76
N LEU A 216 -14.54 -11.24 31.77
CA LEU A 216 -13.72 -12.25 32.44
C LEU A 216 -14.61 -13.21 33.25
N PRO A 217 -14.39 -14.54 33.16
CA PRO A 217 -15.04 -15.48 34.05
C PRO A 217 -14.65 -15.20 35.52
N LEU A 218 -15.63 -15.25 36.43
CA LEU A 218 -15.44 -14.96 37.86
C LEU A 218 -14.38 -15.86 38.53
N ASN A 219 -14.20 -17.07 38.01
CA ASN A 219 -13.20 -18.05 38.47
C ASN A 219 -12.19 -18.34 37.36
N THR A 220 -11.70 -17.30 36.66
CA THR A 220 -10.73 -17.49 35.58
C THR A 220 -9.47 -18.18 36.10
N THR A 221 -9.09 -19.28 35.47
CA THR A 221 -7.81 -19.97 35.67
C THR A 221 -6.87 -19.71 34.49
N ALA A 222 -7.17 -18.72 33.66
CA ALA A 222 -6.35 -18.39 32.50
C ALA A 222 -4.93 -17.97 32.95
N ASP A 223 -3.94 -18.54 32.28
CA ASP A 223 -2.53 -18.23 32.47
C ASP A 223 -2.24 -16.81 31.98
N VAL A 224 -2.93 -16.43 30.91
CA VAL A 224 -2.79 -15.13 30.24
C VAL A 224 -4.17 -14.55 29.95
N ILE A 225 -4.32 -13.25 30.22
CA ILE A 225 -5.54 -12.49 29.95
C ILE A 225 -5.20 -11.30 29.05
N ILE A 226 -5.97 -11.06 27.99
CA ILE A 226 -5.82 -9.90 27.11
C ILE A 226 -7.01 -8.96 27.33
N THR A 227 -6.77 -7.70 27.67
CA THR A 227 -7.82 -6.68 27.87
C THR A 227 -7.58 -5.44 27.01
N PRO A 228 -8.62 -4.62 26.73
CA PRO A 228 -8.41 -3.29 26.14
C PRO A 228 -7.56 -2.42 27.07
N ALA A 229 -6.66 -1.60 26.53
CA ALA A 229 -5.77 -0.76 27.34
C ALA A 229 -6.48 0.27 28.24
N GLY A 230 -7.71 0.65 27.90
CA GLY A 230 -8.53 1.57 28.70
C GLY A 230 -9.39 0.92 29.78
N ALA A 231 -9.34 -0.41 29.94
CA ALA A 231 -10.11 -1.15 30.93
C ALA A 231 -9.18 -1.82 31.92
N GLU A 232 -9.31 -1.48 33.21
CA GLU A 232 -8.56 -2.14 34.29
C GLU A 232 -9.40 -3.31 34.82
N PRO A 233 -9.04 -4.56 34.49
CA PRO A 233 -9.81 -5.72 34.92
C PRO A 233 -9.65 -5.95 36.42
N SER A 234 -10.75 -6.32 37.09
CA SER A 234 -10.70 -6.87 38.45
C SER A 234 -10.17 -8.30 38.39
N LEU A 235 -8.85 -8.47 38.56
CA LEU A 235 -8.17 -9.76 38.48
C LEU A 235 -8.12 -10.45 39.86
N PRO A 236 -8.39 -11.77 39.96
CA PRO A 236 -8.41 -12.47 41.25
C PRO A 236 -7.02 -12.72 41.86
N ASN A 237 -5.98 -12.78 41.02
CA ASN A 237 -4.60 -13.11 41.39
C ASN A 237 -3.66 -11.95 41.03
N ASP A 238 -2.40 -12.03 41.46
CA ASP A 238 -1.34 -11.13 41.03
C ASP A 238 -0.98 -11.42 39.55
N TYR A 239 -1.23 -10.45 38.67
CA TYR A 239 -0.85 -10.47 37.25
C TYR A 239 0.10 -9.33 36.93
N PHE A 240 1.02 -9.55 36.00
CA PHE A 240 1.86 -8.51 35.41
C PHE A 240 1.30 -8.10 34.05
N GLY A 241 1.08 -6.79 33.88
CA GLY A 241 0.59 -6.20 32.64
C GLY A 241 1.72 -5.70 31.75
N ALA A 242 1.64 -5.98 30.46
CA ALA A 242 2.46 -5.37 29.41
C ALA A 242 1.55 -4.84 28.30
N ASP A 243 1.83 -3.62 27.82
CA ASP A 243 1.02 -2.93 26.82
C ASP A 243 1.56 -3.18 25.41
N PHE A 244 0.67 -3.53 24.49
CA PHE A 244 0.97 -3.85 23.09
C PHE A 244 -0.01 -3.15 22.15
N GLY A 245 0.49 -2.59 21.05
CA GLY A 245 -0.34 -2.24 19.90
C GLY A 245 -0.93 -3.49 19.24
N LEU A 246 -2.17 -3.38 18.74
CA LEU A 246 -2.87 -4.47 18.06
C LEU A 246 -3.20 -4.12 16.60
N LEU A 247 -3.93 -3.03 16.41
CA LEU A 247 -4.34 -2.54 15.11
C LEU A 247 -3.97 -1.06 14.99
N GLN A 248 -3.51 -0.67 13.82
CA GLN A 248 -3.26 0.71 13.46
C GLN A 248 -4.20 1.10 12.31
N SER A 249 -4.77 2.30 12.38
CA SER A 249 -5.58 2.87 11.31
C SER A 249 -5.21 4.33 11.11
N GLU A 250 -5.33 4.82 9.88
CA GLU A 250 -5.09 6.25 9.61
C GLU A 250 -6.23 7.05 10.25
N MET A 251 -5.88 8.00 11.10
CA MET A 251 -6.88 8.90 11.68
C MET A 251 -7.27 9.91 10.60
N PRO A 252 -8.58 10.11 10.33
CA PRO A 252 -9.01 11.13 9.37
C PRO A 252 -8.53 12.50 9.83
N GLY A 253 -7.49 13.03 9.19
CA GLY A 253 -7.01 14.37 9.46
C GLY A 253 -7.83 15.39 8.68
N ASP A 254 -8.27 16.46 9.34
CA ASP A 254 -8.85 17.65 8.70
C ASP A 254 -7.78 18.53 8.02
N GLU A 255 -6.53 18.05 7.93
CA GLU A 255 -5.43 18.84 7.39
C GLU A 255 -5.58 19.06 5.87
N PRO A 256 -5.32 20.28 5.38
CA PRO A 256 -5.37 20.57 3.96
C PRO A 256 -4.33 19.76 3.21
N VAL A 257 -4.74 19.17 2.08
CA VAL A 257 -3.84 18.39 1.21
C VAL A 257 -2.73 19.27 0.66
N VAL A 258 -1.54 19.18 1.24
CA VAL A 258 -0.35 19.90 0.75
C VAL A 258 0.30 19.12 -0.40
N PRO A 259 0.57 19.73 -1.57
CA PRO A 259 1.18 19.04 -2.70
C PRO A 259 2.53 18.35 -2.39
N SER A 260 3.31 18.93 -1.49
CA SER A 260 4.58 18.34 -1.03
C SER A 260 4.38 17.04 -0.27
N ASN A 261 3.32 16.91 0.53
CA ASN A 261 2.98 15.67 1.24
C ASN A 261 2.53 14.59 0.26
N VAL A 262 1.75 14.95 -0.77
CA VAL A 262 1.36 14.02 -1.84
C VAL A 262 2.59 13.49 -2.58
N LEU A 263 3.54 14.37 -2.91
CA LEU A 263 4.76 13.98 -3.61
C LEU A 263 5.70 13.15 -2.73
N LYS A 264 5.85 13.51 -1.45
CA LYS A 264 6.61 12.71 -0.46
C LYS A 264 6.01 11.32 -0.30
N TRP A 265 4.69 11.22 -0.21
CA TRP A 265 4.02 9.92 -0.18
C TRP A 265 4.27 9.14 -1.48
N TRP A 266 4.16 9.77 -2.65
CA TRP A 266 4.33 9.08 -3.94
C TRP A 266 5.76 8.57 -4.17
N LEU A 267 6.78 9.32 -3.71
CA LEU A 267 8.20 9.00 -3.90
C LEU A 267 8.82 8.17 -2.77
N PHE A 268 8.40 8.43 -1.52
CA PHE A 268 9.03 7.89 -0.32
C PHE A 268 8.07 7.12 0.58
N ARG A 269 6.76 7.09 0.27
CA ARG A 269 5.72 6.50 1.12
C ARG A 269 5.61 7.12 2.51
N GLU A 270 6.14 8.33 2.66
CA GLU A 270 6.06 9.09 3.90
C GLU A 270 4.72 9.84 3.96
N SER A 271 3.93 9.55 4.99
CA SER A 271 2.75 10.34 5.35
C SER A 271 2.96 10.95 6.73
N ALA A 272 2.53 12.20 6.89
CA ALA A 272 2.43 12.87 8.18
C ALA A 272 1.09 12.60 8.88
N ALA A 273 0.22 11.79 8.28
CA ALA A 273 -1.09 11.51 8.85
C ALA A 273 -0.93 10.79 10.21
N PRO A 274 -1.63 11.29 11.26
CA PRO A 274 -1.66 10.63 12.54
C PRO A 274 -2.33 9.26 12.40
N THR A 275 -1.83 8.28 13.14
CA THR A 275 -2.40 6.93 13.20
C THR A 275 -3.09 6.74 14.53
N ASP A 276 -4.30 6.18 14.51
CA ASP A 276 -5.00 5.70 15.68
C ASP A 276 -4.60 4.24 15.94
N ASN A 277 -4.07 3.98 17.14
CA ASN A 277 -3.55 2.68 17.53
C ASN A 277 -4.49 2.06 18.57
N GLN A 278 -5.17 0.98 18.19
CA GLN A 278 -5.89 0.13 19.13
C GLN A 278 -4.86 -0.65 19.95
N ARG A 279 -4.83 -0.41 21.26
CA ARG A 279 -3.89 -1.03 22.21
C ARG A 279 -4.57 -2.04 23.12
N VAL A 280 -3.83 -3.06 23.51
CA VAL A 280 -4.26 -4.12 24.44
C VAL A 280 -3.21 -4.33 25.51
N ILE A 281 -3.66 -4.69 26.70
CA ILE A 281 -2.78 -5.09 27.79
C ILE A 281 -2.81 -6.61 27.90
N LEU A 282 -1.63 -7.21 27.85
CA LEU A 282 -1.37 -8.60 28.13
C LEU A 282 -1.07 -8.76 29.63
N TRP A 283 -1.93 -9.47 30.34
CA TRP A 283 -1.77 -9.79 31.75
C TRP A 283 -1.30 -11.22 31.88
N VAL A 284 -0.10 -11.43 32.44
CA VAL A 284 0.49 -12.75 32.68
C VAL A 284 0.44 -13.05 34.17
N ARG A 285 0.00 -14.26 34.55
CA ARG A 285 -0.08 -14.66 35.96
C ARG A 285 1.32 -14.69 36.60
N SER A 286 1.46 -14.10 37.78
CA SER A 286 2.76 -13.84 38.42
C SER A 286 3.59 -15.08 38.79
N ASP A 287 2.94 -16.22 39.03
CA ASP A 287 3.58 -17.52 39.28
C ASP A 287 4.34 -18.03 38.05
N LEU A 288 3.86 -17.73 36.85
CA LEU A 288 4.48 -18.13 35.59
C LEU A 288 5.70 -17.29 35.25
N ALA A 289 5.75 -16.04 35.72
CA ALA A 289 6.88 -15.12 35.49
C ALA A 289 8.09 -15.38 36.40
N ARG A 290 7.98 -16.31 37.36
CA ARG A 290 8.95 -16.53 38.44
C ARG A 290 9.57 -17.92 38.43
N ALA A 291 9.42 -18.67 37.34
CA ALA A 291 10.07 -19.97 37.19
C ALA A 291 11.59 -19.77 37.03
N ASP A 292 12.32 -20.08 38.11
CA ASP A 292 13.78 -20.06 38.22
C ASP A 292 14.49 -21.04 37.25
#